data_AF-A0A496V0K1-F1
#
_entry.id   AF-A0A496V0K1-F1
#
_cell.length_a   1.000
_cell.length_b   1.000
_cell.length_c   1.000
_cell.angle_alpha   90.00
_cell.angle_beta   90.00
_cell.angle_gamma   90.00
#
_symmetry.space_group_name_H-M   'P 1'
#
loop_
_entity.id
_entity.type
_entity.pdbx_description
1 polymer ?
#
loop_
_entity_poly.entity_id
_entity_poly.type
_entity_poly.pdbx_seq_one_letter_code
_entity_poly.pdbx_strand_id
1 'polypeptide(L)'
;MTRDSFELRVAKGYGRLHGFLFDETFYIVWFDPAHNLFPGKDDKGRTQKIKLPEEIAVVKTFSPKEINRIKQLNSSLYAENQKIKNENKALMEMLEIKTNPSI
;
A
#
# COMPACT_ATOMS: atom_id res chain seq x y z
N MET A 1 35.78 -1.32 6.44
CA MET A 1 35.10 -1.19 5.13
C MET A 1 33.80 -0.46 5.37
N THR A 2 33.74 0.81 5.01
CA THR A 2 32.47 1.53 4.87
C THR A 2 31.68 0.81 3.78
N ARG A 3 30.46 0.37 4.12
CA ARG A 3 29.54 -0.15 3.11
C ARG A 3 29.00 1.07 2.38
N ASP A 4 29.58 1.38 1.23
CA ASP A 4 29.17 2.53 0.41
C ASP A 4 27.89 2.22 -0.39
N SER A 5 27.36 0.99 -0.29
CA SER A 5 26.08 0.60 -0.86
C SER A 5 25.01 0.43 0.20
N PHE A 6 23.81 0.93 -0.11
CA PHE A 6 22.62 0.84 0.73
C PHE A 6 21.50 0.14 -0.04
N GLU A 7 20.61 -0.52 0.72
CA GLU A 7 19.34 -1.01 0.21
C GLU A 7 18.18 -0.20 0.79
N LEU A 8 17.28 0.24 -0.07
CA LEU A 8 15.99 0.80 0.30
C LEU A 8 14.89 -0.22 0.04
N ARG A 9 14.05 -0.45 1.05
CA ARG A 9 12.93 -1.38 0.96
C ARG A 9 11.64 -0.64 0.63
N VAL A 10 11.08 -0.90 -0.54
CA VAL A 10 9.76 -0.40 -0.94
C VAL A 10 8.71 -1.31 -0.30
N ALA A 11 8.37 -1.05 0.96
CA ALA A 11 7.40 -1.82 1.76
C ALA A 11 7.72 -3.32 1.93
N LYS A 12 6.95 -4.02 2.77
CA LYS A 12 7.17 -5.44 3.07
C LYS A 12 6.73 -6.29 1.87
N GLY A 13 7.66 -6.63 0.99
CA GLY A 13 7.49 -7.67 -0.03
C GLY A 13 7.50 -7.23 -1.49
N TYR A 14 7.62 -5.93 -1.79
CA TYR A 14 7.52 -5.43 -3.17
C TYR A 14 8.85 -5.17 -3.88
N GLY A 15 9.96 -5.61 -3.27
CA GLY A 15 11.30 -5.50 -3.87
C GLY A 15 12.27 -4.68 -3.03
N ARG A 16 13.48 -4.53 -3.55
CA ARG A 16 14.54 -3.68 -3.01
C ARG A 16 15.10 -2.78 -4.10
N LEU A 17 15.52 -1.58 -3.70
CA LEU A 17 16.31 -0.69 -4.53
C LEU A 17 17.72 -0.68 -3.97
N HIS A 18 18.70 -0.96 -4.81
CA HIS A 18 20.11 -0.93 -4.43
C HIS A 18 20.78 0.27 -5.07
N GLY A 19 21.64 0.91 -4.30
CA GLY A 19 22.25 2.16 -4.69
C GLY A 19 23.28 2.63 -3.68
N PHE A 20 23.69 3.88 -3.83
CA PHE A 20 24.60 4.55 -2.92
C PHE A 20 24.07 5.95 -2.60
N LEU A 21 24.43 6.45 -1.43
CA LEU A 21 24.10 7.82 -1.03
C LEU A 21 25.29 8.71 -1.35
N PHE A 22 25.07 9.79 -2.10
CA PHE A 22 26.06 10.81 -2.36
C PHE A 22 25.38 12.17 -2.39
N ASP A 23 25.91 13.14 -1.65
CA ASP A 23 25.36 14.50 -1.59
C ASP A 23 23.85 14.52 -1.31
N GLU A 24 23.45 13.86 -0.21
CA GLU A 24 22.05 13.69 0.23
C GLU A 24 21.10 13.03 -0.79
N THR A 25 21.65 12.56 -1.91
CA THR A 25 20.91 11.98 -3.03
C THR A 25 21.17 10.48 -3.09
N PHE A 26 20.10 9.69 -3.14
CA PHE A 26 20.21 8.25 -3.32
C PHE A 26 20.23 7.89 -4.82
N TYR A 27 21.37 7.42 -5.31
CA TYR A 27 21.55 7.00 -6.69
C TYR A 27 21.22 5.53 -6.86
N ILE A 28 20.18 5.24 -7.65
CA ILE A 28 19.72 3.87 -7.90
C ILE A 28 20.63 3.21 -8.94
N VAL A 29 21.20 2.06 -8.58
CA VAL A 29 22.03 1.23 -9.47
C VAL A 29 21.25 0.00 -9.94
N TRP A 30 20.36 -0.54 -9.09
CA TRP A 30 19.67 -1.79 -9.40
C TRP A 30 18.28 -1.88 -8.77
N PHE A 31 17.32 -2.36 -9.55
CA PHE A 31 15.99 -2.76 -9.10
C PHE A 31 15.98 -4.27 -8.83
N ASP A 32 15.79 -4.69 -7.58
CA ASP A 32 15.71 -6.10 -7.19
C ASP A 32 14.29 -6.46 -6.72
N PRO A 33 13.34 -6.62 -7.66
CA PRO A 33 11.97 -6.97 -7.31
C PRO A 33 11.84 -8.39 -6.73
N ALA A 34 12.79 -9.28 -7.04
CA ALA A 34 12.81 -10.68 -6.61
C ALA A 34 13.52 -10.91 -5.25
N HIS A 35 14.33 -9.95 -4.80
CA HIS A 35 15.20 -10.06 -3.61
C HIS A 35 16.33 -11.07 -3.83
N ASN A 36 16.81 -11.16 -5.07
CA ASN A 36 17.79 -12.15 -5.50
C ASN A 36 19.23 -11.65 -5.46
N LEU A 37 19.49 -10.36 -5.19
CA LEU A 37 20.85 -9.82 -5.25
C LEU A 37 21.80 -10.48 -4.23
N PHE A 38 21.27 -10.89 -3.08
CA PHE A 38 22.01 -11.64 -2.06
C PHE A 38 21.38 -13.02 -1.86
N PRO A 39 21.70 -14.00 -2.73
CA PRO A 39 21.19 -15.35 -2.58
C PRO A 39 21.87 -16.03 -1.39
N GLY A 40 21.20 -17.02 -0.80
CA GLY A 40 21.78 -17.86 0.24
C GLY A 40 21.03 -17.77 1.56
N LYS A 41 21.14 -16.66 2.30
CA LYS A 41 20.47 -16.50 3.60
C LYS A 41 19.83 -15.13 3.75
N ASP A 42 18.68 -15.07 4.43
CA ASP A 42 18.11 -13.79 4.87
C ASP A 42 18.79 -13.26 6.13
N ASP A 43 18.38 -12.06 6.55
CA ASP A 43 18.85 -11.37 7.75
C ASP A 43 18.63 -12.18 9.05
N LYS A 44 17.86 -13.28 8.99
CA LYS A 44 17.57 -14.20 10.08
C LYS A 44 18.26 -15.56 9.91
N GLY A 45 19.14 -15.70 8.92
CA GLY A 45 19.91 -16.92 8.65
C GLY A 45 19.12 -18.03 7.93
N ARG A 46 17.90 -17.76 7.46
CA ARG A 46 17.06 -18.74 6.75
C ARG A 46 17.47 -18.81 5.29
N THR A 47 17.47 -20.01 4.70
CA THR A 47 17.81 -20.19 3.29
C THR A 47 16.83 -19.42 2.40
N GLN A 48 17.32 -18.44 1.66
CA GLN A 48 16.53 -17.76 0.63
C GLN A 48 16.61 -18.55 -0.67
N LYS A 49 15.45 -18.97 -1.18
CA LYS A 49 15.32 -19.49 -2.53
C LYS A 49 15.36 -18.31 -3.51
N ILE A 50 16.00 -18.52 -4.66
CA ILE A 50 15.92 -17.60 -5.79
C ILE A 50 14.47 -17.56 -6.24
N LYS A 51 13.87 -16.36 -6.29
CA LYS A 51 12.52 -16.18 -6.82
C LYS A 51 12.57 -15.99 -8.31
N LEU A 52 11.71 -16.69 -9.02
CA LEU A 52 11.53 -16.54 -10.46
C LEU A 52 10.71 -15.29 -10.79
N PRO A 53 10.78 -14.78 -12.03
CA PRO A 53 10.00 -13.62 -12.46
C PRO A 53 8.49 -13.75 -12.21
N GLU A 54 7.93 -14.96 -12.31
CA GLU A 54 6.50 -15.20 -12.07
C GLU A 54 6.10 -15.11 -10.58
N GLU A 55 7.08 -15.25 -9.67
CA GLU A 55 6.87 -15.23 -8.21
C GLU A 55 7.04 -13.83 -7.61
N ILE A 56 7.39 -12.85 -8.44
CA ILE A 56 7.60 -11.47 -8.02
C ILE A 56 6.26 -10.79 -7.70
N ALA A 57 6.21 -10.06 -6.59
CA ALA A 57 5.08 -9.20 -6.28
C ALA A 57 5.02 -8.05 -7.29
N VAL A 58 4.03 -8.08 -8.18
CA VAL A 58 3.77 -6.99 -9.13
C VAL A 58 2.90 -5.94 -8.45
N VAL A 59 3.42 -4.72 -8.34
CA VAL A 59 2.61 -3.55 -7.99
C VAL A 59 1.95 -3.05 -9.26
N LYS A 60 0.63 -2.87 -9.23
CA LYS A 60 -0.09 -2.25 -10.34
C LYS A 60 0.47 -0.84 -10.55
N THR A 61 0.97 -0.56 -11.75
CA THR A 61 1.59 0.73 -12.07
C THR A 61 0.60 1.87 -11.86
N PHE A 62 1.00 2.86 -11.06
CA PHE A 62 0.24 4.09 -10.84
C PHE A 62 0.26 4.94 -12.11
N SER A 63 -0.79 4.87 -12.93
CA SER A 63 -1.00 5.85 -13.99
C SER A 63 -1.75 7.07 -13.45
N PRO A 64 -1.52 8.29 -13.98
CA PRO A 64 -2.33 9.47 -13.63
C PRO A 64 -3.83 9.23 -13.79
N LYS A 65 -4.22 8.40 -14.79
CA LYS A 65 -5.60 7.99 -15.03
C LYS A 65 -6.17 7.17 -13.86
N GLU A 66 -5.40 6.20 -13.35
CA GLU A 66 -5.84 5.36 -12.22
C GLU A 66 -5.94 6.19 -10.92
N ILE A 67 -5.03 7.15 -10.71
CA ILE A 67 -5.12 8.10 -9.58
C ILE A 67 -6.43 8.89 -9.65
N ASN A 68 -6.74 9.45 -10.81
CA ASN A 68 -7.96 10.24 -10.99
C ASN A 68 -9.22 9.38 -10.82
N ARG A 69 -9.22 8.15 -11.35
CA ARG A 69 -10.30 7.17 -11.14
C ARG A 69 -10.50 6.88 -9.65
N ILE A 70 -9.43 6.57 -8.92
CA ILE A 70 -9.51 6.25 -7.48
C ILE A 70 -10.01 7.46 -6.69
N LYS A 71 -9.53 8.67 -7.00
CA LYS A 71 -10.02 9.91 -6.37
C LYS A 71 -11.52 10.09 -6.57
N GLN A 72 -11.99 9.95 -7.82
CA GLN A 72 -13.42 10.06 -8.15
C GLN A 72 -14.26 9.01 -7.40
N LEU A 73 -13.81 7.75 -7.40
CA LEU A 73 -14.49 6.66 -6.70
C LEU A 73 -14.55 6.92 -5.18
N ASN A 74 -13.46 7.43 -4.59
CA ASN A 74 -13.44 7.74 -3.17
C ASN A 74 -14.45 8.85 -2.84
N SER A 75 -14.48 9.92 -3.65
CA SER A 75 -15.45 11.01 -3.49
C SER A 75 -16.90 10.51 -3.58
N SER A 76 -17.23 9.63 -4.54
CA SER A 76 -18.59 9.09 -4.66
C SER A 76 -18.96 8.20 -3.47
N LEU A 77 -18.06 7.32 -3.03
CA LEU A 77 -18.28 6.45 -1.89
C LEU A 77 -18.44 7.24 -0.58
N TYR A 78 -17.71 8.33 -0.40
CA TYR A 78 -17.91 9.21 0.76
C TYR A 78 -19.29 9.87 0.76
N ALA A 79 -19.75 10.35 -0.40
CA ALA A 79 -21.08 10.96 -0.52
C ALA A 79 -22.20 9.94 -0.23
N GLU A 80 -22.10 8.73 -0.79
CA GLU A 80 -23.05 7.65 -0.55
C GLU A 80 -23.09 7.23 0.92
N ASN A 81 -21.92 7.06 1.55
CA ASN A 81 -21.84 6.75 2.98
C ASN A 81 -22.50 7.82 3.85
N GLN A 82 -22.36 9.11 3.51
CA GLN A 82 -23.03 10.18 4.25
C GLN A 82 -24.54 10.13 4.07
N LYS A 83 -25.03 9.84 2.87
CA LYS A 83 -26.46 9.66 2.60
C LYS A 83 -27.05 8.53 3.45
N ILE A 84 -26.42 7.36 3.42
CA ILE A 84 -26.84 6.19 4.21
C ILE A 84 -26.81 6.48 5.71
N LYS A 85 -25.77 7.19 6.20
CA LYS A 85 -25.71 7.60 7.61
C LYS A 85 -26.86 8.52 8.01
N ASN A 86 -27.21 9.47 7.16
CA ASN A 86 -28.32 10.38 7.42
C ASN A 86 -29.67 9.65 7.37
N GLU A 87 -29.86 8.74 6.42
CA GLU A 87 -31.07 7.91 6.32
C GLU A 87 -31.23 7.01 7.55
N ASN A 88 -30.16 6.33 7.96
CA ASN A 88 -30.16 5.51 9.18
C ASN A 88 -30.48 6.34 10.42
N LYS A 89 -29.94 7.57 10.51
CA LYS A 89 -30.25 8.47 11.62
C LYS A 89 -31.73 8.83 11.66
N ALA A 90 -32.31 9.24 10.53
CA ALA A 90 -33.72 9.60 10.44
C ALA A 90 -34.65 8.41 10.77
N LEU A 91 -34.31 7.21 10.29
CA LEU A 91 -35.06 6.00 10.61
C LEU A 91 -35.00 5.66 12.10
N MET A 92 -33.86 5.84 12.75
CA MET A 92 -33.71 5.63 14.20
C MET A 92 -34.55 6.64 14.99
N GLU A 93 -34.54 7.92 14.62
CA GLU A 93 -35.38 8.95 15.23
C GLU A 93 -36.88 8.61 15.08
N MET A 94 -37.32 8.15 13.91
CA MET A 94 -38.71 7.70 13.69
C MET A 94 -39.07 6.46 14.52
N LEU A 95 -38.12 5.52 14.68
CA LEU A 95 -38.32 4.30 15.44
C LEU A 95 -38.47 4.60 16.94
N GLU A 96 -37.65 5.51 17.48
CA GLU A 96 -37.74 6.00 18.86
C GLU A 96 -39.11 6.65 19.14
N ILE A 97 -39.59 7.52 18.26
CA ILE A 97 -40.93 8.14 18.37
C ILE A 97 -42.04 7.06 18.41
N LYS A 98 -41.95 6.02 17.57
CA LYS A 98 -42.94 4.93 17.54
C LYS A 98 -42.89 4.01 18.76
N THR A 99 -41.72 3.86 19.39
CA THR A 99 -41.55 2.94 20.53
C THR A 99 -41.80 3.60 21.89
N ASN A 100 -41.87 4.94 21.97
CA ASN A 100 -42.28 5.68 23.17
C ASN A 100 -43.37 6.72 22.85
N PRO A 101 -44.65 6.32 22.74
CA PRO A 101 -45.74 7.22 22.35
C PRO A 101 -46.22 8.21 23.44
N SER A 102 -45.62 8.21 24.64
CA SER A 102 -46.16 8.88 25.84
C SER A 102 -45.55 10.27 26.15
N ILE A 103 -45.15 11.03 25.13
CA ILE A 103 -45.09 12.51 25.16
C ILE A 103 -45.99 13.02 24.04
#